data_AF-A0A8B3CS69-F1
#
_entry.id   AF-A0A8B3CS69-F1
#
_cell.length_a   1.000
_cell.length_b   1.000
_cell.length_c   1.000
_cell.angle_alpha   90.00
_cell.angle_beta   90.00
_cell.angle_gamma   90.00
#
_symmetry.space_group_name_H-M   'P 1'
#
loop_
_entity.id
_entity.type
_entity.pdbx_description
1 polymer ?
#
loop_
_entity_poly.entity_id
_entity_poly.type
_entity_poly.pdbx_seq_one_letter_code
_entity_poly.pdbx_strand_id
1 'polypeptide(L)'
;MNLFFNRVSFLLALIVVNFSLFAANQTTFTNIKVRIEKEGFSDGKLSVLRSEASRATFTATQVAELMDLFSFSGDKIKALTSLRNRIEDPENAYVIVERFSYDSDKKSAASLLDGIESALPKPPRVTKKTVCWGDGPGRYCYTEYIEQ
;
A
#
# COMPACT_ATOMS: atom_id res chain seq x y z
N MET A 1 47.58 7.39 36.68
CA MET A 1 46.57 7.98 37.59
C MET A 1 45.48 8.58 36.71
N ASN A 2 44.31 7.93 36.71
CA ASN A 2 43.01 8.29 36.09
C ASN A 2 43.03 8.39 34.54
N LEU A 3 42.58 7.43 33.70
CA LEU A 3 41.39 6.57 33.69
C LEU A 3 40.09 7.31 34.04
N PHE A 4 39.11 7.23 33.12
CA PHE A 4 37.74 7.78 33.10
C PHE A 4 37.49 9.08 32.34
N PHE A 5 37.25 8.96 31.02
CA PHE A 5 36.05 9.53 30.36
C PHE A 5 35.91 8.90 28.95
N ASN A 6 35.47 7.65 28.87
CA ASN A 6 34.08 7.23 28.65
C ASN A 6 33.50 7.63 27.27
N ARG A 7 33.69 6.74 26.29
CA ARG A 7 32.70 6.30 25.28
C ARG A 7 31.83 7.36 24.57
N VAL A 8 32.40 8.43 24.03
CA VAL A 8 31.68 9.29 23.06
C VAL A 8 32.11 9.02 21.60
N SER A 9 33.08 8.13 21.37
CA SER A 9 33.70 7.95 20.05
C SER A 9 33.02 6.91 19.13
N PHE A 10 31.76 6.51 19.37
CA PHE A 10 31.11 5.42 18.62
C PHE A 10 29.63 5.65 18.25
N LEU A 11 29.15 6.90 18.30
CA LEU A 11 27.77 7.26 17.92
C LEU A 11 27.70 8.39 16.88
N LEU A 12 28.70 8.50 16.01
CA LEU A 12 28.46 9.00 14.66
C LEU A 12 28.48 7.79 13.73
N ALA A 13 27.54 6.89 13.98
CA ALA A 13 27.12 5.94 12.98
C ALA A 13 26.66 6.79 11.79
N LEU A 14 27.53 6.90 10.78
CA LEU A 14 27.17 7.20 9.41
C LEU A 14 26.25 6.06 8.92
N ILE A 15 25.07 5.94 9.51
CA ILE A 15 23.92 5.41 8.81
C ILE A 15 23.46 6.57 7.93
N VAL A 16 24.27 6.86 6.91
CA VAL A 16 23.73 7.39 5.67
C VAL A 16 22.97 6.22 5.06
N VAL A 17 21.85 5.84 5.70
CA VAL A 17 20.80 5.15 4.98
C VAL A 17 20.49 6.10 3.85
N ASN A 18 20.78 5.67 2.64
CA ASN A 18 20.41 6.35 1.41
C ASN A 18 18.88 6.36 1.33
N PHE A 19 18.24 7.11 2.22
CA PHE A 19 16.87 7.55 2.06
C PHE A 19 16.94 8.62 0.99
N SER A 20 16.61 8.23 -0.23
CA SER A 20 16.13 9.20 -1.21
C SER A 20 15.02 9.99 -0.52
N LEU A 21 15.28 11.28 -0.26
CA LEU A 21 14.34 12.18 0.44
C LEU A 21 13.17 12.60 -0.46
N PHE A 22 13.15 12.15 -1.71
CA PHE A 22 12.17 12.50 -2.70
C PHE A 22 11.86 11.30 -3.61
N ALA A 23 10.60 11.23 -4.02
CA ALA A 23 10.08 10.19 -4.87
C ALA A 23 10.85 10.13 -6.19
N ALA A 24 10.85 8.95 -6.80
CA ALA A 24 11.46 8.75 -8.10
C ALA A 24 10.98 9.83 -9.09
N ASN A 25 11.90 10.61 -9.65
CA ASN A 25 11.55 11.56 -10.71
C ASN A 25 11.03 10.83 -11.95
N GLN A 26 10.47 11.57 -12.91
CA GLN A 26 9.83 10.98 -14.08
C GLN A 26 10.73 10.03 -14.89
N THR A 27 11.99 10.39 -15.09
CA THR A 27 12.95 9.58 -15.85
C THR A 27 13.29 8.28 -15.11
N THR A 28 13.60 8.37 -13.81
CA THR A 28 13.88 7.22 -12.97
C THR A 28 12.66 6.29 -12.91
N PHE A 29 11.47 6.86 -12.69
CA PHE A 29 10.23 6.11 -12.61
C PHE A 29 9.91 5.37 -13.91
N THR A 30 10.09 6.04 -15.06
CA THR A 30 9.88 5.43 -16.38
C THR A 30 10.86 4.27 -16.62
N ASN A 31 12.13 4.43 -16.25
CA ASN A 31 13.13 3.36 -16.35
C ASN A 31 12.78 2.15 -15.47
N ILE A 32 12.24 2.38 -14.26
CA ILE A 32 11.76 1.32 -13.38
C ILE A 32 10.61 0.55 -14.03
N LYS A 33 9.61 1.25 -14.59
CA LYS A 33 8.47 0.62 -15.29
C LYS A 33 8.95 -0.27 -16.45
N VAL A 34 9.82 0.25 -17.31
CA VAL A 34 10.40 -0.49 -18.44
C VAL A 34 11.13 -1.76 -17.97
N ARG A 35 11.87 -1.69 -16.86
CA ARG A 35 12.57 -2.86 -16.32
C ARG A 35 11.62 -3.91 -15.77
N ILE A 36 10.53 -3.50 -15.13
CA ILE A 36 9.50 -4.43 -14.65
C ILE A 36 8.77 -5.04 -15.85
N GLU A 37 8.38 -4.26 -16.85
CA GLU A 37 7.66 -4.74 -18.04
C GLU A 37 8.46 -5.73 -18.89
N LYS A 38 9.81 -5.64 -18.87
CA LYS A 38 10.70 -6.61 -19.52
C LYS A 38 10.65 -8.00 -18.90
N GLU A 39 10.19 -8.14 -17.66
CA GLU A 39 10.03 -9.42 -17.00
C GLU A 39 8.73 -10.11 -17.46
N GLY A 40 8.84 -11.34 -17.95
CA GLY A 40 7.69 -12.07 -18.51
C GLY A 40 6.68 -12.55 -17.47
N PHE A 41 7.13 -12.88 -16.26
CA PHE A 41 6.30 -13.44 -15.18
C PHE A 41 6.32 -12.57 -13.92
N SER A 42 5.30 -12.71 -13.07
CA SER A 42 5.12 -11.87 -11.89
C SER A 42 6.24 -11.99 -10.86
N ASP A 43 6.88 -13.15 -10.72
CA ASP A 43 8.01 -13.32 -9.81
C ASP A 43 9.24 -12.49 -10.22
N GLY A 44 9.54 -12.44 -11.53
CA GLY A 44 10.60 -11.60 -12.08
C GLY A 44 10.29 -10.12 -11.86
N LYS A 45 9.05 -9.71 -12.19
CA LYS A 45 8.54 -8.35 -11.93
C LYS A 45 8.70 -7.94 -10.47
N LEU A 46 8.30 -8.81 -9.54
CA LEU A 46 8.43 -8.58 -8.10
C LEU A 46 9.90 -8.50 -7.63
N SER A 47 10.79 -9.29 -8.23
CA SER A 47 12.23 -9.24 -7.93
C SER A 47 12.81 -7.86 -8.27
N VAL A 48 12.52 -7.37 -9.49
CA VAL A 48 12.92 -6.03 -9.93
C VAL A 48 12.33 -4.97 -9.01
N LEU A 49 11.03 -5.03 -8.74
CA LEU A 49 10.34 -4.06 -7.88
C LEU A 49 10.94 -3.97 -6.48
N ARG A 50 11.26 -5.11 -5.84
CA ARG A 50 11.89 -5.15 -4.51
C ARG A 50 13.28 -4.54 -4.51
N SER A 51 14.07 -4.78 -5.56
CA SER A 51 15.37 -4.14 -5.73
C SER A 51 15.23 -2.61 -5.77
N GLU A 52 14.27 -2.09 -6.55
CA GLU A 52 14.03 -0.65 -6.65
C GLU A 52 13.50 -0.05 -5.35
N ALA A 53 12.56 -0.74 -4.69
CA ALA A 53 12.01 -0.33 -3.39
C ALA A 53 13.06 -0.29 -2.28
N SER A 54 14.25 -0.89 -2.46
CA SER A 54 15.35 -0.77 -1.49
C SER A 54 16.13 0.54 -1.62
N ARG A 55 15.98 1.27 -2.74
CA ARG A 55 16.80 2.45 -3.11
C ARG A 55 15.96 3.70 -3.37
N ALA A 56 14.70 3.53 -3.71
CA ALA A 56 13.80 4.61 -4.09
C ALA A 56 12.51 4.59 -3.25
N THR A 57 11.95 5.78 -3.13
CA THR A 57 10.61 6.07 -2.62
C THR A 57 9.72 6.52 -3.78
N PHE A 58 8.41 6.49 -3.58
CA PHE A 58 7.41 6.71 -4.62
C PHE A 58 6.23 7.49 -4.07
N THR A 59 5.56 8.24 -4.93
CA THR A 59 4.24 8.77 -4.59
C THR A 59 3.18 7.66 -4.61
N ALA A 60 2.03 7.86 -3.97
CA ALA A 60 0.91 6.94 -3.98
C ALA A 60 0.43 6.67 -5.41
N THR A 61 0.41 7.71 -6.26
CA THR A 61 0.10 7.58 -7.70
C THR A 61 1.11 6.69 -8.42
N GLN A 62 2.41 6.86 -8.15
CA GLN A 62 3.46 6.03 -8.73
C GLN A 62 3.36 4.57 -8.26
N VAL A 63 3.07 4.33 -6.98
CA VAL A 63 2.82 2.98 -6.46
C VAL A 63 1.63 2.34 -7.17
N ALA A 64 0.53 3.08 -7.34
CA ALA A 64 -0.65 2.60 -8.04
C ALA A 64 -0.35 2.22 -9.50
N GLU A 65 0.46 3.02 -10.21
CA GLU A 65 0.95 2.69 -11.56
C GLU A 65 1.87 1.47 -11.60
N LEU A 66 2.77 1.30 -10.62
CA LEU A 66 3.65 0.13 -10.54
C LEU A 66 2.84 -1.14 -10.29
N MET A 67 1.76 -1.05 -9.51
CA MET A 67 0.85 -2.17 -9.27
C MET A 67 0.07 -2.57 -10.53
N ASP A 68 -0.24 -1.65 -11.42
CA ASP A 68 -0.94 -1.96 -12.67
C ASP A 68 -0.07 -2.73 -13.68
N LEU A 69 1.23 -2.84 -13.45
CA LEU A 69 2.11 -3.74 -14.21
C LEU A 69 1.86 -5.23 -13.89
N PHE A 70 1.05 -5.53 -12.87
CA PHE A 70 0.65 -6.87 -12.46
C PHE A 70 -0.82 -7.14 -12.81
N SER A 71 -1.06 -8.23 -13.56
CA SER A 71 -2.40 -8.54 -14.08
C SER A 71 -3.37 -9.05 -13.02
N PHE A 72 -2.88 -9.78 -12.02
CA PHE A 72 -3.71 -10.44 -11.02
C PHE A 72 -3.69 -9.68 -9.68
N SER A 73 -4.84 -9.59 -9.01
CA SER A 73 -4.95 -8.85 -7.75
C SER A 73 -4.01 -9.40 -6.66
N GLY A 74 -3.84 -10.72 -6.58
CA GLY A 74 -2.88 -11.34 -5.66
C GLY A 74 -1.44 -10.85 -5.86
N ASP A 75 -1.02 -10.63 -7.10
CA ASP A 75 0.32 -10.11 -7.40
C ASP A 75 0.40 -8.60 -7.14
N LYS A 76 -0.68 -7.84 -7.38
CA LYS A 76 -0.78 -6.43 -6.96
C LYS A 76 -0.61 -6.28 -5.44
N ILE A 77 -1.21 -7.17 -4.64
CA ILE A 77 -1.06 -7.19 -3.18
C ILE A 77 0.39 -7.48 -2.76
N LYS A 78 1.08 -8.43 -3.42
CA LYS A 78 2.52 -8.68 -3.17
C LYS A 78 3.40 -7.48 -3.53
N ALA A 79 3.06 -6.78 -4.62
CA ALA A 79 3.74 -5.56 -5.03
C ALA A 79 3.55 -4.45 -3.99
N LEU A 80 2.30 -4.18 -3.58
CA LEU A 80 1.98 -3.22 -2.52
C LEU A 80 2.70 -3.55 -1.21
N THR A 81 2.73 -4.82 -0.82
CA THR A 81 3.46 -5.28 0.37
C THR A 81 4.93 -4.86 0.31
N SER A 82 5.56 -4.88 -0.87
CA SER A 82 6.96 -4.49 -1.04
C SER A 82 7.16 -2.97 -1.04
N LEU A 83 6.13 -2.19 -1.35
CA LEU A 83 6.18 -0.74 -1.53
C LEU A 83 5.60 0.06 -0.35
N ARG A 84 4.77 -0.54 0.51
CA ARG A 84 3.99 0.19 1.54
C ARG A 84 4.80 1.12 2.46
N ASN A 85 6.06 0.78 2.73
CA ASN A 85 6.96 1.58 3.58
C ASN A 85 7.79 2.61 2.78
N ARG A 86 7.49 2.79 1.50
CA ARG A 86 8.21 3.63 0.54
C ARG A 86 7.30 4.68 -0.12
N ILE A 87 6.12 4.91 0.46
CA ILE A 87 5.15 5.91 0.01
C ILE A 87 5.45 7.23 0.71
N GLU A 88 5.64 8.30 -0.06
CA GLU A 88 6.00 9.61 0.50
C GLU A 88 4.81 10.49 0.87
N ASP A 89 3.69 10.33 0.15
CA ASP A 89 2.43 11.05 0.32
C ASP A 89 1.32 10.09 0.80
N PRO A 90 1.45 9.52 2.02
CA PRO A 90 0.49 8.57 2.56
C PRO A 90 -0.95 9.09 2.56
N GLU A 91 -1.16 10.41 2.68
CA GLU A 91 -2.46 11.09 2.54
C GLU A 91 -3.20 10.76 1.23
N ASN A 92 -2.47 10.39 0.18
CA ASN A 92 -3.02 10.05 -1.13
C ASN A 92 -3.16 8.55 -1.35
N ALA A 93 -2.96 7.71 -0.34
CA ALA A 93 -2.96 6.25 -0.47
C ALA A 93 -4.29 5.65 -0.98
N TYR A 94 -5.38 6.43 -1.00
CA TYR A 94 -6.66 6.00 -1.57
C TYR A 94 -6.54 5.59 -3.05
N VAL A 95 -5.68 6.25 -3.83
CA VAL A 95 -5.46 5.94 -5.26
C VAL A 95 -4.89 4.54 -5.49
N ILE A 96 -4.23 3.98 -4.47
CA ILE A 96 -3.70 2.61 -4.48
C ILE A 96 -4.84 1.61 -4.30
N VAL A 97 -5.73 1.87 -3.33
CA VAL A 97 -6.88 1.01 -3.01
C VAL A 97 -7.84 0.95 -4.19
N GLU A 98 -8.03 2.06 -4.91
CA GLU A 98 -8.89 2.14 -6.10
C GLU A 98 -8.40 1.27 -7.28
N ARG A 99 -7.16 0.75 -7.27
CA ARG A 99 -6.67 -0.20 -8.30
C ARG A 99 -7.20 -1.61 -8.15
N PHE A 100 -7.96 -1.89 -7.10
CA PHE A 100 -8.62 -3.17 -6.85
C PHE A 100 -10.11 -3.07 -7.16
N SER A 101 -10.63 -4.01 -7.96
CA SER A 101 -12.05 -4.06 -8.30
C SER A 101 -12.90 -4.68 -7.20
N TYR A 102 -12.39 -5.71 -6.53
CA TYR A 102 -13.13 -6.47 -5.52
C TYR A 102 -12.97 -5.87 -4.12
N ASP A 103 -14.07 -5.79 -3.36
CA ASP A 103 -14.08 -5.20 -2.02
C ASP A 103 -13.19 -5.96 -1.03
N SER A 104 -13.07 -7.28 -1.18
CA SER A 104 -12.12 -8.09 -0.40
C SER A 104 -10.67 -7.65 -0.59
N ASP A 105 -10.31 -7.32 -1.83
CA ASP A 105 -8.95 -6.94 -2.20
C ASP A 105 -8.68 -5.50 -1.78
N LYS A 106 -9.66 -4.60 -1.93
CA LYS A 106 -9.62 -3.24 -1.38
C LYS A 106 -9.39 -3.25 0.12
N LYS A 107 -10.14 -4.08 0.87
CA LYS A 107 -9.97 -4.23 2.32
C LYS A 107 -8.59 -4.80 2.68
N SER A 108 -8.09 -5.75 1.90
CA SER A 108 -6.74 -6.32 2.11
C SER A 108 -5.65 -5.27 1.86
N ALA A 109 -5.79 -4.47 0.80
CA ALA A 109 -4.88 -3.37 0.49
C ALA A 109 -4.93 -2.28 1.56
N ALA A 110 -6.13 -1.89 2.01
CA ALA A 110 -6.31 -0.93 3.09
C ALA A 110 -5.65 -1.41 4.39
N SER A 111 -5.82 -2.68 4.76
CA SER A 111 -5.18 -3.24 5.95
C SER A 111 -3.64 -3.25 5.89
N LEU A 112 -3.06 -3.46 4.70
CA LEU A 112 -1.61 -3.30 4.51
C LEU A 112 -1.15 -1.85 4.69
N LEU A 113 -2.06 -0.92 4.51
CA LEU A 113 -1.88 0.51 4.69
C LEU A 113 -2.42 0.99 6.05
N ASP A 114 -2.78 0.13 7.02
CA ASP A 114 -3.40 0.56 8.30
C ASP A 114 -2.47 1.47 9.17
N GLY A 115 -1.15 1.49 8.90
CA GLY A 115 -0.25 2.50 9.49
C GLY A 115 -0.33 3.89 8.84
N ILE A 116 -1.00 3.94 7.68
CA ILE A 116 -1.31 5.09 6.81
C ILE A 116 -2.82 5.39 6.87
N GLU A 117 -3.65 4.55 7.52
CA GLU A 117 -5.13 4.50 7.43
C GLU A 117 -5.85 5.83 7.70
N SER A 118 -5.26 6.72 8.51
CA SER A 118 -5.84 8.05 8.76
C SER A 118 -5.99 8.88 7.48
N ALA A 119 -5.26 8.52 6.42
CA ALA A 119 -5.30 9.12 5.10
C ALA A 119 -6.44 8.61 4.20
N LEU A 120 -6.93 7.39 4.42
CA LEU A 120 -7.95 6.81 3.54
C LEU A 120 -9.31 7.43 3.85
N PRO A 121 -10.15 7.70 2.84
CA PRO A 121 -11.55 7.97 3.11
C PRO A 121 -12.10 6.75 3.83
N LYS A 122 -12.57 6.96 5.07
CA LYS A 122 -13.16 5.86 5.86
C LYS A 122 -14.25 5.23 4.99
N PRO A 123 -14.27 3.89 4.85
CA PRO A 123 -15.36 3.25 4.14
C PRO A 123 -16.68 3.79 4.71
N PRO A 124 -17.69 4.07 3.87
CA PRO A 124 -18.97 4.60 4.34
C PRO A 124 -19.45 3.69 5.46
N ARG A 125 -19.86 4.30 6.58
CA ARG A 125 -20.28 3.49 7.74
C ARG A 125 -21.59 2.82 7.35
N VAL A 126 -21.56 1.53 7.09
CA VAL A 126 -22.78 0.80 6.71
C VAL A 126 -23.50 0.33 7.97
N THR A 127 -24.75 0.74 8.13
CA THR A 127 -25.64 0.16 9.13
C THR A 127 -26.45 -0.97 8.49
N LYS A 128 -26.44 -2.14 9.10
CA LYS A 128 -27.33 -3.24 8.69
C LYS A 128 -28.67 -3.10 9.40
N LYS A 129 -29.76 -3.15 8.64
CA LYS A 129 -31.12 -3.22 9.18
C LYS A 129 -31.81 -4.45 8.63
N THR A 130 -32.35 -5.29 9.50
CA THR A 130 -33.25 -6.37 9.07
C THR A 130 -34.64 -5.78 8.87
N VAL A 131 -35.16 -5.91 7.65
CA VAL A 131 -36.51 -5.47 7.28
C VAL A 131 -37.35 -6.72 7.06
N CYS A 132 -38.48 -6.80 7.75
CA CYS A 132 -39.43 -7.91 7.62
C CYS A 132 -40.78 -7.40 7.10
N TRP A 133 -41.39 -8.14 6.20
CA TRP A 133 -42.72 -7.88 5.63
C TRP A 133 -43.69 -9.01 5.99
N GLY A 134 -44.90 -8.62 6.43
CA GLY A 134 -45.98 -9.53 6.84
C GLY A 134 -45.91 -9.95 8.32
N ASP A 135 -47.02 -10.52 8.79
CA ASP A 135 -47.21 -10.97 10.18
C ASP A 135 -47.34 -12.50 10.27
N GLY A 136 -46.86 -13.07 11.38
CA GLY A 136 -46.96 -14.50 11.65
C GLY A 136 -45.87 -15.37 10.99
N PRO A 137 -46.10 -16.71 10.89
CA PRO A 137 -45.07 -17.68 10.49
C PRO A 137 -44.53 -17.53 9.06
N GLY A 138 -45.25 -16.81 8.19
CA GLY A 138 -44.90 -16.62 6.77
C GLY A 138 -44.18 -15.31 6.46
N ARG A 139 -43.73 -14.56 7.47
CA ARG A 139 -43.06 -13.27 7.25
C ARG A 139 -41.76 -13.45 6.45
N TYR A 140 -41.53 -12.54 5.50
CA TYR A 140 -40.29 -12.49 4.73
C TYR A 140 -39.36 -11.44 5.31
N CYS A 141 -38.12 -11.79 5.59
CA CYS A 141 -37.12 -10.85 6.11
C CYS A 141 -35.91 -10.79 5.16
N TYR A 142 -35.41 -9.58 4.91
CA TYR A 142 -34.16 -9.34 4.21
C TYR A 142 -33.30 -8.33 4.98
N THR A 143 -32.01 -8.27 4.65
CA THR A 143 -31.08 -7.31 5.27
C THR A 143 -30.79 -6.19 4.29
N GLU A 144 -31.09 -4.97 4.69
CA GLU A 144 -30.66 -3.76 3.99
C GLU A 144 -29.34 -3.27 4.57
N TYR A 145 -28.47 -2.82 3.68
CA TYR A 145 -27.21 -2.16 3.99
C TYR A 145 -27.40 -0.68 3.67
N ILE A 146 -27.39 0.17 4.71
CA ILE A 146 -27.59 1.62 4.59
C ILE A 146 -26.24 2.30 4.80
N GLU A 147 -25.75 3.00 3.79
CA GLU A 147 -24.57 3.86 3.91
C GLU A 147 -24.91 5.11 4.75
N GLN A 148 -24.14 5.39 5.80
CA GLN A 148 -24.23 6.59 6.64
C GLN A 148 -23.38 7.74 6.09
#